data_AF-A0AAZ1XX83-F1
#
_entry.id   AF-A0AAZ1XX83-F1
#
_cell.length_a   1.000
_cell.length_b   1.000
_cell.length_c   1.000
_cell.angle_alpha   90.00
_cell.angle_beta   90.00
_cell.angle_gamma   90.00
#
_symmetry.space_group_name_H-M   'P 1'
#
loop_
_entity.id
_entity.type
_entity.pdbx_description
1 polymer ?
#
loop_
_entity_poly.entity_id
_entity_poly.type
_entity_poly.pdbx_seq_one_letter_code
_entity_poly.pdbx_strand_id
1 'polypeptide(L)'
;MLPQIDGLSFSPVKVFSILIFHLLIHLNKADSQVVGPHQPVAALVDDDVILPCHVEPAEDVTAQILEWTRSDLNPRFVHVWRSGQDLVNTRNPSYRGRTSLFINELKHGNISLKLSRVKLSDEGTYKCSFPLMKKKSFVKLVVASDAATSPVISLSGIDKNRGGVVLQCESAGWYPEPELLWLDGEGNLLSAGPTETLRGPDDLYTVSSRVTVEERHSNSITCRVQQRNTNQSRETHIHVPEDFFDITSSSPSVTDTSPVSLALCILLLILSVVFLLRRKKKHLMRTKRRPKDQTEDVQVSTEEDREKEQFNMKLPITSRQQLQEEQQRREDAENTLGDLQNDKEKLENELQDEKKRNEDQEAKLKELEKKNTEIINQLQQEKETLEELKKQLETKNQELSDSISELNREKRIKESEINTMRNQLESNKQEMMKSEREKDEIITELRQTILTLESKVSLQEEKQKKEETEKKVQTLPIKSEKISHINSPSKQKKKRLKEPQKEVKGQPKNECCAF
;
A
#
# COMPACT_ATOMS: atom_id res chain seq x y z
N MET A 1 -11.56 -59.77 55.03
CA MET A 1 -11.71 -60.04 53.58
C MET A 1 -11.23 -58.80 52.83
N LEU A 2 -10.00 -58.84 52.33
CA LEU A 2 -9.47 -57.86 51.37
C LEU A 2 -9.48 -58.55 50.01
N PRO A 3 -10.03 -57.94 48.94
CA PRO A 3 -10.01 -58.55 47.63
C PRO A 3 -8.60 -58.49 47.06
N GLN A 4 -8.11 -59.68 46.70
CA GLN A 4 -6.84 -59.91 46.03
C GLN A 4 -6.92 -59.30 44.62
N ILE A 5 -6.10 -58.30 44.35
CA ILE A 5 -6.01 -57.67 43.04
C ILE A 5 -5.14 -58.59 42.20
N ASP A 6 -5.78 -59.39 41.34
CA ASP A 6 -5.09 -60.23 40.37
C ASP A 6 -4.24 -59.36 39.44
N GLY A 7 -2.95 -59.70 39.40
CA GLY A 7 -1.95 -59.01 38.60
C GLY A 7 -2.32 -59.06 37.11
N LEU A 8 -2.46 -57.87 36.52
CA LEU A 8 -2.52 -57.70 35.07
C LEU A 8 -1.24 -58.26 34.43
N SER A 9 -1.32 -59.52 33.98
CA SER A 9 -0.30 -60.11 33.11
C SER A 9 -0.38 -59.45 31.73
N PHE A 10 0.40 -58.37 31.55
CA PHE A 10 0.55 -57.73 30.25
C PHE A 10 1.42 -58.62 29.36
N SER A 11 0.81 -59.31 28.40
CA SER A 11 1.51 -60.03 27.34
C SER A 11 2.60 -59.12 26.73
N PRO A 12 3.84 -59.61 26.52
CA PRO A 12 4.93 -58.82 25.97
C PRO A 12 4.54 -58.18 24.62
N VAL A 13 3.70 -58.85 23.84
CA VAL A 13 3.16 -58.35 22.56
C VAL A 13 2.37 -57.06 22.73
N LYS A 14 1.59 -56.92 23.82
CA LYS A 14 0.83 -55.70 24.11
C LYS A 14 1.74 -54.54 24.50
N VAL A 15 2.80 -54.82 25.28
CA VAL A 15 3.79 -53.79 25.66
C VAL A 15 4.58 -53.31 24.45
N PHE A 16 5.03 -54.22 23.59
CA PHE A 16 5.68 -53.88 22.32
C PHE A 16 4.75 -53.09 21.38
N SER A 17 3.48 -53.49 21.29
CA SER A 17 2.48 -52.75 20.49
C SER A 17 2.27 -51.33 21.00
N ILE A 18 2.18 -51.11 22.32
CA ILE A 18 2.04 -49.78 22.92
C ILE A 18 3.30 -48.93 22.68
N LEU A 19 4.50 -49.52 22.83
CA LEU A 19 5.77 -48.85 22.56
C LEU A 19 5.92 -48.46 21.10
N ILE A 20 5.55 -49.35 20.17
CA ILE A 20 5.54 -49.07 18.73
C ILE A 20 4.51 -47.98 18.42
N PHE A 21 3.32 -48.01 19.04
CA PHE A 21 2.31 -46.98 18.85
C PHE A 21 2.78 -45.60 19.37
N HIS A 22 3.43 -45.55 20.55
CA HIS A 22 4.06 -44.33 21.07
C HIS A 22 5.20 -43.85 20.17
N LEU A 23 6.03 -44.77 19.66
CA LEU A 23 7.12 -44.46 18.75
C LEU A 23 6.59 -43.90 17.42
N LEU A 24 5.50 -44.48 16.88
CA LEU A 24 4.82 -44.01 15.68
C LEU A 24 4.14 -42.65 15.88
N ILE A 25 3.59 -42.37 17.07
CA ILE A 25 3.08 -41.04 17.43
C ILE A 25 4.21 -40.00 17.48
N HIS A 26 5.38 -40.36 18.02
CA HIS A 26 6.54 -39.48 18.06
C HIS A 26 7.22 -39.30 16.68
N LEU A 27 7.15 -40.31 15.80
CA LEU A 27 7.69 -40.27 14.44
C LEU A 27 6.82 -39.46 13.46
N ASN A 28 5.51 -39.33 13.71
CA ASN A 28 4.56 -38.59 12.87
C ASN A 28 4.34 -37.13 13.29
N LYS A 29 5.17 -36.57 14.18
CA LYS A 29 5.05 -35.15 14.52
C LYS A 29 5.51 -34.32 13.32
N ALA A 30 4.54 -33.91 12.49
CA ALA A 30 4.78 -33.02 11.37
C ALA A 30 5.58 -31.80 11.86
N ASP A 31 6.69 -31.49 11.18
CA ASP A 31 7.49 -30.33 11.53
C ASP A 31 6.63 -29.08 11.28
N SER A 32 6.44 -28.26 12.32
CA SER A 32 5.61 -27.07 12.19
C SER A 32 6.21 -26.11 11.15
N GLN A 33 5.38 -25.36 10.45
CA GLN A 33 5.85 -24.37 9.49
C GLN A 33 5.15 -23.03 9.73
N VAL A 34 5.77 -21.96 9.27
CA VAL A 34 5.17 -20.63 9.31
C VAL A 34 4.50 -20.38 7.96
N VAL A 35 3.22 -20.03 8.00
CA VAL A 35 2.35 -19.86 6.83
C VAL A 35 1.83 -18.43 6.78
N GLY A 36 2.07 -17.76 5.66
CA GLY A 36 1.53 -16.45 5.30
C GLY A 36 0.41 -16.60 4.27
N PRO A 37 -0.22 -15.50 3.83
CA PRO A 37 -1.29 -15.54 2.85
C PRO A 37 -0.74 -15.85 1.46
N HIS A 38 -1.54 -16.53 0.64
CA HIS A 38 -1.20 -16.79 -0.77
C HIS A 38 -1.36 -15.55 -1.66
N GLN A 39 -2.30 -14.67 -1.30
CA GLN A 39 -2.59 -13.44 -2.03
C GLN A 39 -2.04 -12.22 -1.28
N PRO A 40 -1.70 -11.14 -2.00
CA PRO A 40 -1.34 -9.88 -1.36
C PRO A 40 -2.47 -9.35 -0.48
N VAL A 41 -2.10 -8.69 0.61
CA VAL A 41 -3.03 -7.96 1.46
C VAL A 41 -3.12 -6.52 0.92
N ALA A 42 -4.33 -6.03 0.68
CA ALA A 42 -4.57 -4.65 0.29
C ALA A 42 -5.02 -3.82 1.50
N ALA A 43 -4.58 -2.57 1.59
CA ALA A 43 -5.03 -1.60 2.59
C ALA A 43 -5.09 -0.20 1.99
N LEU A 44 -6.04 0.61 2.45
CA LEU A 44 -6.06 2.05 2.13
C LEU A 44 -5.03 2.79 2.98
N VAL A 45 -4.62 3.97 2.51
CA VAL A 45 -3.87 4.92 3.35
C VAL A 45 -4.72 5.29 4.58
N ASP A 46 -4.04 5.50 5.70
CA ASP A 46 -4.58 5.81 7.04
C ASP A 46 -5.45 4.74 7.72
N ASP A 47 -5.79 3.65 7.02
CA ASP A 47 -6.45 2.48 7.61
C ASP A 47 -5.53 1.66 8.53
N ASP A 48 -6.14 0.81 9.36
CA ASP A 48 -5.46 -0.26 10.09
C ASP A 48 -5.52 -1.57 9.27
N VAL A 49 -4.39 -2.28 9.15
CA VAL A 49 -4.31 -3.55 8.43
C VAL A 49 -3.75 -4.68 9.30
N ILE A 50 -4.21 -5.90 9.06
CA ILE A 50 -3.64 -7.12 9.64
C ILE A 50 -2.84 -7.83 8.56
N LEU A 51 -1.55 -8.06 8.81
CA LEU A 51 -0.69 -8.92 8.01
C LEU A 51 -0.75 -10.33 8.58
N PRO A 52 -1.49 -11.26 7.95
CA PRO A 52 -1.74 -12.56 8.53
C PRO A 52 -0.48 -13.43 8.45
N CYS A 53 -0.14 -14.09 9.54
CA CYS A 53 0.89 -15.12 9.56
C CYS A 53 0.63 -16.05 10.75
N HIS A 54 0.77 -17.35 10.57
CA HIS A 54 0.48 -18.32 11.62
C HIS A 54 1.39 -19.55 11.52
N VAL A 55 1.37 -20.39 12.55
CA VAL A 55 2.10 -21.66 12.60
C VAL A 55 1.13 -22.81 12.31
N GLU A 56 1.55 -23.72 11.44
CA GLU A 56 0.77 -24.89 11.07
C GLU A 56 1.62 -26.17 11.20
N PRO A 57 1.16 -27.21 11.94
CA PRO A 57 -0.01 -27.19 12.82
C PRO A 57 0.15 -26.17 13.97
N ALA A 58 -0.98 -25.71 14.52
CA ALA A 58 -1.00 -24.73 15.59
C ALA A 58 -0.24 -25.22 16.83
N GLU A 59 0.65 -24.38 17.35
CA GLU A 59 1.45 -24.64 18.55
C GLU A 59 1.62 -23.36 19.39
N ASP A 60 1.91 -23.52 20.68
CA ASP A 60 2.20 -22.40 21.55
C ASP A 60 3.59 -21.83 21.24
N VAL A 61 3.61 -20.59 20.75
CA VAL A 61 4.82 -19.86 20.40
C VAL A 61 5.08 -18.65 21.29
N THR A 62 4.38 -18.50 22.42
CA THR A 62 4.51 -17.33 23.30
C THR A 62 5.93 -17.13 23.82
N ALA A 63 6.66 -18.22 24.07
CA ALA A 63 8.05 -18.20 24.55
C ALA A 63 9.09 -17.99 23.45
N GLN A 64 8.70 -18.06 22.17
CA GLN A 64 9.63 -18.02 21.04
C GLN A 64 10.01 -16.59 20.63
N ILE A 65 11.15 -16.45 19.96
CA ILE A 65 11.58 -15.17 19.37
C ILE A 65 10.90 -15.02 18.02
N LEU A 66 10.03 -14.04 17.87
CA LEU A 66 9.33 -13.73 16.63
C LEU A 66 9.83 -12.38 16.08
N GLU A 67 10.18 -12.39 14.80
CA GLU A 67 10.63 -11.20 14.07
C GLU A 67 9.74 -10.97 12.85
N TRP A 68 9.19 -9.76 12.77
CA TRP A 68 8.66 -9.18 11.54
C TRP A 68 9.68 -8.22 10.97
N THR A 69 10.10 -8.47 9.72
CA THR A 69 11.18 -7.72 9.07
C THR A 69 10.85 -7.36 7.63
N ARG A 70 11.50 -6.33 7.13
CA ARG A 70 11.47 -5.90 5.73
C ARG A 70 12.90 -5.71 5.24
N SER A 71 13.25 -6.32 4.11
CA SER A 71 14.63 -6.34 3.61
C SER A 71 15.12 -5.01 3.04
N ASP A 72 14.18 -4.16 2.62
CA ASP A 72 14.42 -2.84 2.04
C ASP A 72 14.57 -1.73 3.09
N LEU A 73 14.35 -2.04 4.37
CA LEU A 73 14.48 -1.09 5.48
C LEU A 73 15.82 -1.20 6.20
N ASN A 74 16.30 -0.06 6.69
CA ASN A 74 17.41 0.03 7.64
C ASN A 74 17.05 0.94 8.83
N PRO A 75 16.90 0.42 10.06
CA PRO A 75 16.93 -0.98 10.46
C PRO A 75 15.81 -1.82 9.83
N ARG A 76 16.04 -3.11 9.61
CA ARG A 76 15.08 -4.01 8.94
C ARG A 76 13.87 -4.43 9.76
N PHE A 77 13.87 -4.16 11.07
CA PHE A 77 12.89 -4.71 12.00
C PHE A 77 11.62 -3.87 12.05
N VAL A 78 10.49 -4.47 11.68
CA VAL A 78 9.16 -3.87 11.75
C VAL A 78 8.53 -4.11 13.13
N HIS A 79 8.73 -5.31 13.68
CA HIS A 79 8.29 -5.67 15.03
C HIS A 79 9.13 -6.85 15.55
N VAL A 80 9.42 -6.88 16.86
CA VAL A 80 10.21 -7.94 17.49
C VAL A 80 9.60 -8.31 18.84
N TRP A 81 9.27 -9.59 19.00
CA TRP A 81 8.79 -10.19 20.24
C TRP A 81 9.84 -11.15 20.79
N ARG A 82 10.23 -10.98 22.06
CA ARG A 82 11.20 -11.84 22.72
C ARG A 82 10.87 -11.99 24.20
N SER A 83 10.85 -13.23 24.68
CA SER A 83 10.73 -13.54 26.11
C SER A 83 9.52 -12.88 26.79
N GLY A 84 8.37 -12.84 26.10
CA GLY A 84 7.15 -12.24 26.65
C GLY A 84 7.08 -10.71 26.55
N GLN A 85 8.02 -10.05 25.87
CA GLN A 85 8.07 -8.59 25.78
C GLN A 85 8.36 -8.08 24.36
N ASP A 86 7.77 -6.92 24.05
CA ASP A 86 8.04 -6.14 22.84
C ASP A 86 9.38 -5.40 22.93
N LEU A 87 10.27 -5.62 21.97
CA LEU A 87 11.57 -4.93 21.91
C LEU A 87 11.47 -3.65 21.08
N VAL A 88 11.06 -2.56 21.74
CA VAL A 88 10.80 -1.25 21.08
C VAL A 88 12.06 -0.60 20.48
N ASN A 89 13.24 -0.87 21.04
CA ASN A 89 14.49 -0.17 20.69
C ASN A 89 15.14 -0.67 19.39
N THR A 90 14.79 -1.86 18.91
CA THR A 90 15.33 -2.43 17.67
C THR A 90 14.46 -2.15 16.44
N ARG A 91 13.25 -1.61 16.65
CA ARG A 91 12.28 -1.34 15.59
C ARG A 91 12.67 -0.13 14.75
N ASN A 92 12.44 -0.24 13.44
CA ASN A 92 12.56 0.86 12.51
C ASN A 92 11.66 2.04 12.95
N PRO A 93 12.19 3.29 12.98
CA PRO A 93 11.43 4.45 13.45
C PRO A 93 10.06 4.64 12.80
N SER A 94 9.92 4.31 11.51
CA SER A 94 8.65 4.46 10.76
C SER A 94 7.50 3.58 11.28
N TYR A 95 7.81 2.55 12.07
CA TYR A 95 6.85 1.60 12.63
C TYR A 95 6.64 1.80 14.14
N ARG A 96 7.33 2.77 14.75
CA ARG A 96 7.22 3.03 16.19
C ARG A 96 5.78 3.42 16.57
N GLY A 97 5.20 2.70 17.52
CA GLY A 97 3.84 2.92 18.01
C GLY A 97 2.73 2.52 17.03
N ARG A 98 3.08 1.89 15.89
CA ARG A 98 2.11 1.51 14.85
C ARG A 98 1.94 0.01 14.69
N THR A 99 2.82 -0.80 15.28
CA THR A 99 2.77 -2.27 15.15
C THR A 99 2.48 -2.96 16.48
N SER A 100 1.63 -3.98 16.43
CA SER A 100 1.30 -4.83 17.59
C SER A 100 0.98 -6.27 17.16
N LEU A 101 1.18 -7.22 18.07
CA LEU A 101 0.82 -8.63 17.90
C LEU A 101 -0.43 -8.96 18.72
N PHE A 102 -1.14 -10.01 18.31
CA PHE A 102 -2.25 -10.58 19.07
C PHE A 102 -1.71 -11.52 20.17
N ILE A 103 -1.22 -10.94 21.27
CA ILE A 103 -0.49 -11.69 22.32
C ILE A 103 -1.27 -12.92 22.84
N ASN A 104 -2.58 -12.79 23.00
CA ASN A 104 -3.44 -13.88 23.47
C ASN A 104 -3.62 -15.02 22.47
N GLU A 105 -3.28 -14.81 21.20
CA GLU A 105 -3.40 -15.79 20.12
C GLU A 105 -2.07 -16.47 19.78
N LEU A 106 -0.96 -16.03 20.39
CA LEU A 106 0.35 -16.69 20.26
C LEU A 106 0.32 -18.13 20.77
N LYS A 107 -0.46 -18.42 21.82
CA LYS A 107 -0.67 -19.79 22.34
C LYS A 107 -1.38 -20.73 21.34
N HIS A 108 -2.02 -20.15 20.32
CA HIS A 108 -2.71 -20.88 19.25
C HIS A 108 -1.94 -20.79 17.92
N GLY A 109 -0.69 -20.33 17.94
CA GLY A 109 0.16 -20.24 16.75
C GLY A 109 -0.13 -19.03 15.84
N ASN A 110 -1.02 -18.11 16.21
CA ASN A 110 -1.27 -16.91 15.41
C ASN A 110 -0.22 -15.84 15.70
N ILE A 111 0.57 -15.49 14.69
CA ILE A 111 1.65 -14.50 14.76
C ILE A 111 1.40 -13.29 13.85
N SER A 112 0.14 -13.05 13.52
CA SER A 112 -0.28 -11.95 12.65
C SER A 112 0.09 -10.60 13.26
N LEU A 113 0.48 -9.66 12.40
CA LEU A 113 0.88 -8.32 12.81
C LEU A 113 -0.23 -7.33 12.48
N LYS A 114 -0.70 -6.58 13.47
CA LYS A 114 -1.51 -5.38 13.23
C LYS A 114 -0.57 -4.21 12.96
N LEU A 115 -0.80 -3.52 11.85
CA LEU A 115 -0.15 -2.26 11.47
C LEU A 115 -1.20 -1.16 11.38
N SER A 116 -1.03 -0.08 12.14
CA SER A 116 -1.98 1.04 12.22
C SER A 116 -1.57 2.26 11.40
N ARG A 117 -2.58 2.98 10.89
CA ARG A 117 -2.45 4.18 10.06
C ARG A 117 -1.50 3.99 8.87
N VAL A 118 -1.85 3.08 7.97
CA VAL A 118 -1.01 2.66 6.83
C VAL A 118 -0.59 3.86 5.98
N LYS A 119 0.66 3.85 5.51
CA LYS A 119 1.25 4.88 4.64
C LYS A 119 1.67 4.25 3.32
N LEU A 120 1.80 5.05 2.27
CA LEU A 120 2.32 4.58 0.97
C LEU A 120 3.68 3.86 1.11
N SER A 121 4.57 4.36 1.97
CA SER A 121 5.88 3.75 2.23
C SER A 121 5.84 2.42 3.00
N ASP A 122 4.69 2.06 3.56
CA ASP A 122 4.51 0.74 4.18
C ASP A 122 4.26 -0.36 3.13
N GLU A 123 4.00 -0.01 1.87
CA GLU A 123 3.95 -0.98 0.77
C GLU A 123 5.26 -1.77 0.70
N GLY A 124 5.15 -3.10 0.54
CA GLY A 124 6.32 -3.96 0.45
C GLY A 124 6.07 -5.40 0.89
N THR A 125 7.15 -6.18 0.89
CA THR A 125 7.13 -7.58 1.33
C THR A 125 7.69 -7.70 2.74
N TYR A 126 6.83 -8.13 3.66
CA TYR A 126 7.15 -8.39 5.04
C TYR A 126 7.51 -9.87 5.22
N LYS A 127 8.45 -10.15 6.11
CA LYS A 127 8.85 -11.50 6.51
C LYS A 127 8.52 -11.71 7.98
N CYS A 128 7.63 -12.65 8.27
CA CYS A 128 7.39 -13.19 9.61
C CYS A 128 8.29 -14.41 9.81
N SER A 129 9.04 -14.47 10.91
CA SER A 129 9.99 -15.55 11.12
C SER A 129 10.30 -15.85 12.58
N PHE A 130 10.61 -17.13 12.84
CA PHE A 130 11.26 -17.61 14.05
C PHE A 130 12.74 -17.90 13.71
N PRO A 131 13.67 -16.94 13.93
CA PRO A 131 15.06 -17.07 13.50
C PRO A 131 15.76 -18.31 14.08
N LEU A 132 15.50 -18.64 15.34
CA LEU A 132 16.10 -19.80 16.02
C LEU A 132 15.64 -21.14 15.44
N MET A 133 14.40 -21.20 14.96
CA MET A 133 13.82 -22.40 14.33
C MET A 133 14.06 -22.44 12.81
N LYS A 134 14.60 -21.35 12.23
CA LYS A 134 14.76 -21.16 10.77
C LYS A 134 13.44 -21.27 9.99
N LYS A 135 12.30 -21.01 10.64
CA LYS A 135 10.96 -21.01 10.03
C LYS A 135 10.58 -19.58 9.65
N LYS A 136 10.02 -19.40 8.45
CA LYS A 136 9.64 -18.08 7.93
C LYS A 136 8.55 -18.17 6.88
N SER A 137 7.78 -17.11 6.74
CA SER A 137 6.92 -16.86 5.59
C SER A 137 6.96 -15.40 5.18
N PHE A 138 6.28 -15.07 4.09
CA PHE A 138 6.26 -13.73 3.52
C PHE A 138 4.83 -13.25 3.33
N VAL A 139 4.61 -11.97 3.55
CA VAL A 139 3.34 -11.28 3.37
C VAL A 139 3.58 -10.05 2.51
N LYS A 140 2.94 -9.97 1.35
CA LYS A 140 3.00 -8.78 0.49
C LYS A 140 1.86 -7.84 0.84
N LEU A 141 2.18 -6.62 1.27
CA LEU A 141 1.21 -5.53 1.46
C LEU A 141 1.22 -4.66 0.20
N VAL A 142 0.05 -4.40 -0.36
CA VAL A 142 -0.21 -3.42 -1.42
C VAL A 142 -1.01 -2.29 -0.79
N VAL A 143 -0.56 -1.05 -0.98
CA VAL A 143 -1.22 0.12 -0.40
C VAL A 143 -1.98 0.85 -1.49
N ALA A 144 -3.18 1.29 -1.17
CA ALA A 144 -4.05 2.00 -2.11
C ALA A 144 -4.38 3.40 -1.57
N SER A 145 -4.42 4.40 -2.44
CA SER A 145 -4.86 5.75 -2.02
C SER A 145 -6.36 5.79 -1.79
N ASP A 146 -6.79 6.60 -0.83
CA ASP A 146 -8.18 6.97 -0.58
C ASP A 146 -8.60 8.25 -1.34
N ALA A 147 -7.64 8.95 -1.97
CA ALA A 147 -7.85 10.19 -2.70
C ALA A 147 -8.33 10.01 -4.16
N ALA A 148 -8.57 8.77 -4.60
CA ALA A 148 -8.95 8.45 -5.97
C ALA A 148 -10.28 9.13 -6.36
N THR A 149 -10.22 10.02 -7.36
CA THR A 149 -11.36 10.81 -7.82
C THR A 149 -12.17 10.07 -8.89
N SER A 150 -13.47 10.34 -8.98
CA SER A 150 -14.27 9.86 -10.11
C SER A 150 -13.74 10.45 -11.43
N PRO A 151 -13.65 9.64 -12.51
CA PRO A 151 -13.19 10.14 -13.80
C PRO A 151 -14.10 11.23 -14.36
N VAL A 152 -13.52 12.19 -15.05
CA VAL A 152 -14.23 13.27 -15.74
C VAL A 152 -14.07 13.08 -17.23
N ILE A 153 -15.18 13.02 -17.97
CA ILE A 153 -15.19 12.94 -19.42
C ILE A 153 -15.43 14.34 -20.00
N SER A 154 -14.60 14.73 -20.98
CA SER A 154 -14.67 16.02 -21.67
C SER A 154 -14.58 15.82 -23.20
N LEU A 155 -15.23 16.72 -23.94
CA LEU A 155 -15.15 16.77 -25.39
C LEU A 155 -13.82 17.41 -25.83
N SER A 156 -12.97 16.65 -26.53
CA SER A 156 -11.66 17.12 -26.99
C SER A 156 -11.65 17.59 -28.44
N GLY A 157 -12.61 17.16 -29.27
CA GLY A 157 -12.70 17.59 -30.66
C GLY A 157 -13.60 16.70 -31.50
N ILE A 158 -13.62 16.98 -32.81
CA ILE A 158 -14.37 16.22 -33.82
C ILE A 158 -13.37 15.74 -34.87
N ASP A 159 -13.36 14.43 -35.13
CA ASP A 159 -12.59 13.83 -36.22
C ASP A 159 -13.39 13.93 -37.52
N LYS A 160 -13.10 14.98 -38.29
CA LYS A 160 -13.75 15.27 -39.58
C LYS A 160 -13.56 14.17 -40.63
N ASN A 161 -12.52 13.35 -40.52
CA ASN A 161 -12.26 12.29 -41.50
C ASN A 161 -13.13 11.05 -41.25
N ARG A 162 -13.49 10.80 -39.98
CA ARG A 162 -14.27 9.64 -39.56
C ARG A 162 -15.71 9.97 -39.17
N GLY A 163 -16.08 11.26 -39.14
CA GLY A 163 -17.38 11.70 -38.63
C GLY A 163 -17.57 11.33 -37.16
N GLY A 164 -16.48 11.29 -36.38
CA GLY A 164 -16.48 10.81 -35.00
C GLY A 164 -16.20 11.92 -33.99
N VAL A 165 -16.63 11.70 -32.75
CA VAL A 165 -16.41 12.60 -31.62
C VAL A 165 -15.22 12.12 -30.79
N VAL A 166 -14.28 13.00 -30.47
CA VAL A 166 -13.11 12.68 -29.63
C VAL A 166 -13.40 13.06 -28.18
N LEU A 167 -13.42 12.06 -27.30
CA LEU A 167 -13.59 12.21 -25.87
C LEU A 167 -12.24 12.06 -25.16
N GLN A 168 -12.04 12.84 -24.09
CA GLN A 168 -10.92 12.68 -23.16
C GLN A 168 -11.47 12.40 -21.77
N CYS A 169 -10.94 11.36 -21.13
CA CYS A 169 -11.23 11.03 -19.75
C CYS A 169 -10.00 11.27 -18.90
N GLU A 170 -10.18 11.90 -17.74
CA GLU A 170 -9.11 12.16 -16.78
C GLU A 170 -9.55 11.83 -15.36
N SER A 171 -8.65 11.27 -14.55
CA SER A 171 -8.88 10.96 -13.14
C SER A 171 -7.58 11.05 -12.35
N ALA A 172 -7.65 11.47 -11.08
CA ALA A 172 -6.49 11.78 -10.25
C ALA A 172 -6.55 11.09 -8.88
N GLY A 173 -5.44 11.15 -8.15
CA GLY A 173 -5.36 10.65 -6.77
C GLY A 173 -5.21 9.14 -6.64
N TRP A 174 -4.71 8.45 -7.66
CA TRP A 174 -4.56 6.99 -7.63
C TRP A 174 -3.21 6.56 -7.10
N TYR A 175 -3.17 5.52 -6.29
CA TYR A 175 -1.93 4.79 -5.98
C TYR A 175 -2.29 3.32 -5.73
N PRO A 176 -1.56 2.34 -6.27
CA PRO A 176 -0.49 2.47 -7.28
C PRO A 176 -1.03 2.96 -8.65
N GLU A 177 -0.26 2.83 -9.74
CA GLU A 177 -0.73 3.22 -11.07
C GLU A 177 -2.02 2.47 -11.49
N PRO A 178 -3.09 3.17 -11.93
CA PRO A 178 -4.37 2.55 -12.31
C PRO A 178 -4.45 2.15 -13.79
N GLU A 179 -5.41 1.28 -14.13
CA GLU A 179 -5.84 1.00 -15.51
C GLU A 179 -7.01 1.91 -15.88
N LEU A 180 -6.97 2.58 -17.04
CA LEU A 180 -8.11 3.32 -17.61
C LEU A 180 -8.67 2.56 -18.82
N LEU A 181 -9.97 2.29 -18.79
CA LEU A 181 -10.71 1.54 -19.80
C LEU A 181 -11.88 2.38 -20.33
N TRP A 182 -12.08 2.34 -21.64
CA TRP A 182 -13.27 2.87 -22.30
C TRP A 182 -14.23 1.74 -22.63
N LEU A 183 -15.50 1.91 -22.31
CA LEU A 183 -16.56 0.94 -22.54
C LEU A 183 -17.71 1.56 -23.33
N ASP A 184 -18.34 0.78 -24.21
CA ASP A 184 -19.63 1.13 -24.82
C ASP A 184 -20.79 0.98 -23.80
N GLY A 185 -22.03 1.22 -24.24
CA GLY A 185 -23.21 1.12 -23.37
C GLY A 185 -23.57 -0.31 -23.00
N GLU A 186 -23.06 -1.29 -23.75
CA GLU A 186 -23.19 -2.72 -23.49
C GLU A 186 -22.07 -3.26 -22.57
N GLY A 187 -21.04 -2.45 -22.29
CA GLY A 187 -19.91 -2.80 -21.43
C GLY A 187 -18.73 -3.45 -22.16
N ASN A 188 -18.68 -3.43 -23.49
CA ASN A 188 -17.53 -3.92 -24.27
C ASN A 188 -16.43 -2.87 -24.36
N LEU A 189 -15.18 -3.34 -24.44
CA LEU A 189 -14.01 -2.47 -24.55
C LEU A 189 -13.96 -1.73 -25.89
N LEU A 190 -13.81 -0.41 -25.83
CA LEU A 190 -13.56 0.44 -26.99
C LEU A 190 -12.07 0.51 -27.31
N SER A 191 -11.75 0.63 -28.60
CA SER A 191 -10.38 0.85 -29.07
C SER A 191 -9.99 2.32 -28.87
N ALA A 192 -9.24 2.60 -27.81
CA ALA A 192 -8.78 3.93 -27.44
C ALA A 192 -7.28 4.15 -27.74
N GLY A 193 -6.85 5.41 -27.68
CA GLY A 193 -5.43 5.77 -27.73
C GLY A 193 -4.66 5.26 -26.50
N PRO A 194 -3.31 5.38 -26.50
CA PRO A 194 -2.52 5.03 -25.33
C PRO A 194 -2.96 5.85 -24.11
N THR A 195 -2.95 5.21 -22.95
CA THR A 195 -3.22 5.89 -21.69
C THR A 195 -1.97 6.65 -21.26
N GLU A 196 -2.16 7.92 -20.87
CA GLU A 196 -1.14 8.78 -20.31
C GLU A 196 -1.25 8.77 -18.79
N THR A 197 -0.14 8.54 -18.11
CA THR A 197 -0.06 8.54 -16.65
C THR A 197 1.01 9.50 -16.19
N LEU A 198 0.64 10.41 -15.29
CA LEU A 198 1.55 11.37 -14.68
C LEU A 198 1.59 11.14 -13.18
N ARG A 199 2.80 11.05 -12.62
CA ARG A 199 3.01 10.91 -11.18
C ARG A 199 3.28 12.29 -10.57
N GLY A 200 2.42 12.69 -9.63
CA GLY A 200 2.50 13.96 -8.93
C GLY A 200 3.58 14.01 -7.84
N PRO A 201 3.82 15.18 -7.25
CA PRO A 201 4.74 15.35 -6.12
C PRO A 201 4.25 14.69 -4.82
N ASP A 202 2.96 14.36 -4.75
CA ASP A 202 2.29 13.59 -3.69
C ASP A 202 2.45 12.07 -3.86
N ASP A 203 3.27 11.64 -4.83
CA ASP A 203 3.46 10.25 -5.25
C ASP A 203 2.22 9.59 -5.87
N LEU A 204 1.11 10.32 -6.06
CA LEU A 204 -0.15 9.83 -6.64
C LEU A 204 -0.16 9.98 -8.17
N TYR A 205 -0.98 9.17 -8.83
CA TYR A 205 -1.13 9.11 -10.27
C TYR A 205 -2.37 9.86 -10.74
N THR A 206 -2.17 10.65 -11.79
CA THR A 206 -3.22 11.17 -12.66
C THR A 206 -3.17 10.42 -13.97
N VAL A 207 -4.31 9.89 -14.40
CA VAL A 207 -4.45 9.06 -15.60
C VAL A 207 -5.40 9.74 -16.58
N SER A 208 -5.01 9.76 -17.85
CA SER A 208 -5.77 10.36 -18.94
C SER A 208 -5.76 9.47 -20.17
N SER A 209 -6.87 9.41 -20.90
CA SER A 209 -6.95 8.68 -22.17
C SER A 209 -7.95 9.34 -23.10
N ARG A 210 -7.74 9.15 -24.41
CA ARG A 210 -8.60 9.67 -25.47
C ARG A 210 -9.19 8.55 -26.31
N VAL A 211 -10.47 8.67 -26.67
CA VAL A 211 -11.17 7.73 -27.56
C VAL A 211 -11.96 8.49 -28.62
N THR A 212 -11.99 7.95 -29.84
CA THR A 212 -12.87 8.44 -30.91
C THR A 212 -14.10 7.54 -30.98
N VAL A 213 -15.28 8.13 -30.84
CA VAL A 213 -16.58 7.45 -30.85
C VAL A 213 -17.28 7.80 -32.15
N GLU A 214 -17.79 6.79 -32.85
CA GLU A 214 -18.60 6.92 -34.07
C GLU A 214 -20.08 6.62 -33.71
N GLU A 215 -21.02 7.05 -34.55
CA GLU A 215 -22.50 7.06 -34.35
C GLU A 215 -23.19 5.68 -34.14
N ARG A 216 -22.46 4.61 -33.79
CA ARG A 216 -23.04 3.27 -33.76
C ARG A 216 -23.78 2.99 -32.46
N HIS A 217 -25.12 2.91 -32.56
CA HIS A 217 -26.15 2.23 -31.73
C HIS A 217 -26.12 2.34 -30.19
N SER A 218 -25.03 2.79 -29.56
CA SER A 218 -24.96 3.16 -28.15
C SER A 218 -24.29 4.52 -28.03
N ASN A 219 -25.11 5.53 -27.76
CA ASN A 219 -24.65 6.89 -27.51
C ASN A 219 -24.06 7.06 -26.10
N SER A 220 -24.10 6.01 -25.26
CA SER A 220 -23.54 6.01 -23.91
C SER A 220 -22.13 5.43 -23.92
N ILE A 221 -21.18 6.19 -23.38
CA ILE A 221 -19.77 5.83 -23.31
C ILE A 221 -19.32 5.92 -21.87
N THR A 222 -18.70 4.87 -21.36
CA THR A 222 -18.21 4.80 -19.98
C THR A 222 -16.70 4.87 -19.95
N CYS A 223 -16.16 5.76 -19.12
CA CYS A 223 -14.76 5.71 -18.71
C CYS A 223 -14.68 5.07 -17.33
N ARG A 224 -13.94 3.95 -17.24
CA ARG A 224 -13.68 3.23 -16.00
C ARG A 224 -12.20 3.30 -15.66
N VAL A 225 -11.87 3.75 -14.46
CA VAL A 225 -10.53 3.70 -13.89
C VAL A 225 -10.53 2.64 -12.79
N GLN A 226 -9.62 1.67 -12.85
CA GLN A 226 -9.61 0.53 -11.95
C GLN A 226 -8.21 0.08 -11.54
N GLN A 227 -8.12 -0.54 -10.37
CA GLN A 227 -6.93 -1.20 -9.84
C GLN A 227 -7.32 -2.59 -9.32
N ARG A 228 -6.90 -3.63 -10.04
CA ARG A 228 -7.24 -5.02 -9.68
C ARG A 228 -6.57 -5.46 -8.38
N ASN A 229 -5.36 -5.00 -8.12
CA ASN A 229 -4.57 -5.42 -6.94
C ASN A 229 -5.16 -4.91 -5.62
N THR A 230 -5.93 -3.82 -5.66
CA THR A 230 -6.54 -3.16 -4.50
C THR A 230 -8.07 -3.27 -4.52
N ASN A 231 -8.64 -3.89 -5.56
CA ASN A 231 -10.07 -3.95 -5.85
C ASN A 231 -10.76 -2.58 -5.84
N GLN A 232 -10.06 -1.53 -6.25
CA GLN A 232 -10.64 -0.20 -6.41
C GLN A 232 -11.10 0.04 -7.85
N SER A 233 -12.27 0.64 -8.02
CA SER A 233 -12.74 1.15 -9.32
C SER A 233 -13.61 2.39 -9.16
N ARG A 234 -13.54 3.27 -10.15
CA ARG A 234 -14.42 4.44 -10.33
C ARG A 234 -14.80 4.53 -11.79
N GLU A 235 -16.03 4.92 -12.09
CA GLU A 235 -16.49 5.06 -13.46
C GLU A 235 -17.44 6.25 -13.59
N THR A 236 -17.45 6.82 -14.79
CA THR A 236 -18.34 7.90 -15.21
C THR A 236 -18.79 7.59 -16.63
N HIS A 237 -20.03 7.92 -16.96
CA HIS A 237 -20.57 7.77 -18.30
C HIS A 237 -20.98 9.11 -18.88
N ILE A 238 -20.94 9.22 -20.20
CA ILE A 238 -21.43 10.36 -20.97
C ILE A 238 -22.35 9.85 -22.07
N HIS A 239 -23.44 10.57 -22.31
CA HIS A 239 -24.24 10.40 -23.50
C HIS A 239 -23.80 11.43 -24.54
N VAL A 240 -23.36 10.97 -25.72
CA VAL A 240 -23.02 11.84 -26.85
C VAL A 240 -24.30 12.11 -27.66
N PRO A 241 -24.78 13.37 -27.77
CA PRO A 241 -25.96 13.70 -28.58
C PRO A 241 -25.73 13.46 -30.08
N GLU A 242 -26.80 13.08 -30.79
CA GLU A 242 -26.76 12.79 -32.24
C GLU A 242 -26.30 14.01 -33.07
N ASP A 243 -26.65 15.22 -32.63
CA ASP A 243 -26.29 16.49 -33.29
C ASP A 243 -24.78 16.72 -33.49
N PHE A 244 -23.91 16.02 -32.74
CA PHE A 244 -22.46 16.12 -32.91
C PHE A 244 -21.92 15.31 -34.11
N PHE A 245 -22.71 14.38 -34.65
CA PHE A 245 -22.37 13.56 -35.81
C PHE A 245 -22.85 14.19 -37.13
N ASP A 246 -23.79 15.14 -37.07
CA ASP A 246 -24.30 15.88 -38.23
C ASP A 246 -23.31 16.96 -38.71
N ILE A 247 -22.32 16.53 -39.49
CA ILE A 247 -21.65 17.46 -40.41
C ILE A 247 -22.68 17.79 -41.50
N THR A 248 -23.46 18.86 -41.27
CA THR A 248 -24.19 19.52 -42.34
C THR A 248 -23.15 20.01 -43.35
N SER A 249 -22.89 19.22 -44.39
CA SER A 249 -22.19 19.67 -45.57
C SER A 249 -23.10 20.67 -46.27
N SER A 250 -23.11 21.92 -45.82
CA SER A 250 -23.71 23.02 -46.58
C SER A 250 -22.82 23.35 -47.77
N SER A 251 -22.71 22.40 -48.70
CA SER A 251 -22.34 22.70 -50.08
C SER A 251 -23.65 22.86 -50.84
N PRO A 252 -23.96 24.03 -51.43
CA PRO A 252 -25.14 24.17 -52.26
C PRO A 252 -24.86 23.44 -53.57
N SER A 253 -25.14 22.13 -53.62
CA SER A 253 -25.19 21.42 -54.89
C SER A 253 -26.44 21.91 -55.62
N VAL A 254 -26.21 22.81 -56.58
CA VAL A 254 -27.19 23.21 -57.60
C VAL A 254 -27.67 21.94 -58.29
N THR A 255 -28.88 21.49 -57.94
CA THR A 255 -29.53 20.38 -58.64
C THR A 255 -30.04 20.89 -59.99
N ASP A 256 -29.28 20.59 -61.04
CA ASP A 256 -29.70 20.28 -62.40
C ASP A 256 -31.08 20.78 -62.85
N THR A 257 -31.13 22.02 -63.37
CA THR A 257 -32.21 22.43 -64.28
C THR A 257 -32.04 21.70 -65.61
N SER A 258 -32.80 20.62 -65.80
CA SER A 258 -32.91 19.93 -67.08
C SER A 258 -33.30 20.90 -68.22
N PRO A 259 -32.61 20.86 -69.39
CA PRO A 259 -32.87 21.76 -70.53
C PRO A 259 -34.29 21.66 -71.11
N VAL A 260 -35.05 20.63 -70.71
CA VAL A 260 -36.45 20.44 -71.10
C VAL A 260 -37.38 21.50 -70.46
N SER A 261 -37.06 21.96 -69.25
CA SER A 261 -37.88 22.96 -68.54
C SER A 261 -37.76 24.35 -69.16
N LEU A 262 -36.54 24.75 -69.55
CA LEU A 262 -36.29 26.01 -70.24
C LEU A 262 -36.95 26.05 -71.63
N ALA A 263 -36.91 24.94 -72.37
CA ALA A 263 -37.57 24.84 -73.66
C ALA A 263 -39.10 25.00 -73.54
N LEU A 264 -39.72 24.41 -72.51
CA LEU A 264 -41.16 24.51 -72.26
C LEU A 264 -41.58 25.95 -71.93
N CYS A 265 -40.81 26.64 -71.09
CA CYS A 265 -41.05 28.04 -70.72
C CYS A 265 -40.93 28.98 -71.92
N ILE A 266 -39.93 28.79 -72.79
CA ILE A 266 -39.76 29.59 -74.01
C ILE A 266 -40.94 29.38 -74.97
N LEU A 267 -41.43 28.14 -75.11
CA LEU A 267 -42.54 27.81 -76.00
C LEU A 267 -43.86 28.47 -75.54
N LEU A 268 -44.11 28.49 -74.22
CA LEU A 268 -45.27 29.20 -73.63
C LEU A 268 -45.17 30.73 -73.80
N LEU A 269 -43.97 31.30 -73.70
CA LEU A 269 -43.75 32.73 -73.95
C LEU A 269 -44.00 33.10 -75.41
N ILE A 270 -43.55 32.28 -76.37
CA ILE A 270 -43.81 32.52 -77.80
C ILE A 270 -45.31 32.47 -78.09
N LEU A 271 -46.03 31.50 -77.53
CA LEU A 271 -47.49 31.37 -77.72
C LEU A 271 -48.26 32.57 -77.15
N SER A 272 -47.85 33.09 -75.97
CA SER A 272 -48.48 34.26 -75.36
C SER A 272 -48.23 35.54 -76.17
N VAL A 273 -47.02 35.75 -76.71
CA VAL A 273 -46.71 36.88 -77.59
C VAL A 273 -47.50 36.81 -78.90
N VAL A 274 -47.60 35.63 -79.53
CA VAL A 274 -48.43 35.43 -80.73
C VAL A 274 -49.91 35.72 -80.45
N PHE A 275 -50.43 35.32 -79.29
CA PHE A 275 -51.79 35.63 -78.87
C PHE A 275 -52.03 37.14 -78.69
N LEU A 276 -51.07 37.85 -78.08
CA LEU A 276 -51.14 39.31 -77.89
C LEU A 276 -51.04 40.07 -79.22
N LEU A 277 -50.19 39.62 -80.16
CA LEU A 277 -50.10 40.20 -81.49
C LEU A 277 -51.37 39.94 -82.31
N ARG A 278 -52.01 38.76 -82.16
CA ARG A 278 -53.33 38.47 -82.76
C ARG A 278 -54.44 39.32 -82.17
N ARG A 279 -54.41 39.61 -80.86
CA ARG A 279 -55.35 40.56 -80.21
C ARG A 279 -55.15 42.00 -80.69
N LYS A 280 -53.90 42.48 -80.81
CA LYS A 280 -53.61 43.82 -81.35
C LYS A 280 -54.00 43.96 -82.84
N LYS A 281 -53.85 42.91 -83.65
CA LYS A 281 -54.29 42.90 -85.06
C LYS A 281 -55.81 42.86 -85.24
N LYS A 282 -56.56 42.35 -84.24
CA LYS A 282 -58.04 42.39 -84.21
C LYS A 282 -58.62 43.72 -83.73
N HIS A 283 -57.84 44.53 -83.01
CA HIS A 283 -58.28 45.83 -82.48
C HIS A 283 -57.95 47.02 -83.41
N LEU A 284 -57.20 46.81 -84.51
CA LEU A 284 -56.81 47.85 -85.47
C LEU A 284 -57.65 47.83 -86.77
N MET A 285 -58.89 47.34 -86.71
CA MET A 285 -59.85 47.34 -87.83
C MET A 285 -61.26 47.67 -87.34
N ARG A 286 -61.45 48.88 -86.77
CA ARG A 286 -62.72 49.65 -86.81
C ARG A 286 -62.57 50.98 -86.09
N THR A 287 -62.17 52.02 -86.82
CA THR A 287 -62.48 53.41 -86.45
C THR A 287 -62.29 54.29 -87.68
N LYS A 288 -63.38 54.86 -88.22
CA LYS A 288 -63.34 55.85 -89.30
C LYS A 288 -64.37 56.96 -89.03
N ARG A 289 -63.83 58.18 -88.89
CA ARG A 289 -64.40 59.55 -89.11
C ARG A 289 -65.19 60.26 -87.99
N ARG A 290 -64.61 61.43 -87.60
CA ARG A 290 -65.19 62.65 -86.94
C ARG A 290 -66.03 63.47 -87.97
N PRO A 291 -66.56 64.72 -87.71
CA PRO A 291 -66.53 65.61 -86.51
C PRO A 291 -67.81 66.44 -86.16
N LYS A 292 -67.75 67.17 -85.02
CA LYS A 292 -68.39 68.47 -84.63
C LYS A 292 -69.93 68.59 -84.76
N ASP A 293 -70.69 69.13 -83.81
CA ASP A 293 -70.53 70.43 -83.14
C ASP A 293 -71.60 70.60 -82.03
N GLN A 294 -71.33 71.53 -81.10
CA GLN A 294 -72.27 72.46 -80.44
C GLN A 294 -73.32 72.04 -79.37
N THR A 295 -73.20 72.76 -78.22
CA THR A 295 -74.23 73.36 -77.31
C THR A 295 -74.98 72.41 -76.37
N GLU A 296 -74.75 72.45 -75.04
CA GLU A 296 -75.19 73.42 -74.00
C GLU A 296 -76.71 73.47 -73.73
N ASP A 297 -77.01 73.48 -72.42
CA ASP A 297 -78.26 73.64 -71.68
C ASP A 297 -79.24 72.46 -71.61
N VAL A 298 -79.36 71.74 -70.48
CA VAL A 298 -79.79 72.08 -69.10
C VAL A 298 -81.28 71.74 -68.90
N GLN A 299 -81.49 71.08 -67.75
CA GLN A 299 -82.73 70.94 -66.98
C GLN A 299 -83.65 69.71 -67.17
N VAL A 300 -83.72 69.00 -66.04
CA VAL A 300 -84.95 68.65 -65.30
C VAL A 300 -85.55 67.28 -65.63
N SER A 301 -85.23 66.39 -64.70
CA SER A 301 -85.97 65.20 -64.28
C SER A 301 -87.43 65.50 -63.95
N THR A 302 -88.31 64.57 -64.31
CA THR A 302 -89.36 63.96 -63.47
C THR A 302 -90.20 63.07 -64.39
N GLU A 303 -90.75 61.93 -64.02
CA GLU A 303 -90.63 60.95 -62.93
C GLU A 303 -91.58 59.81 -63.38
N GLU A 304 -91.70 58.75 -62.56
CA GLU A 304 -92.69 57.66 -62.57
C GLU A 304 -92.36 56.42 -63.42
N ASP A 305 -92.39 55.19 -62.90
CA ASP A 305 -92.55 54.71 -61.53
C ASP A 305 -92.29 53.19 -61.49
N ARG A 306 -91.73 52.69 -60.38
CA ARG A 306 -92.35 51.67 -59.50
C ARG A 306 -91.37 51.12 -58.44
N GLU A 307 -91.64 51.52 -57.20
CA GLU A 307 -91.59 50.79 -55.91
C GLU A 307 -90.43 49.82 -55.56
N LYS A 308 -89.71 50.07 -54.43
CA LYS A 308 -90.01 49.58 -53.06
C LYS A 308 -88.85 49.86 -52.07
N GLU A 309 -89.22 50.43 -50.92
CA GLU A 309 -88.66 50.35 -49.55
C GLU A 309 -87.12 50.35 -49.30
N GLN A 310 -86.62 51.30 -48.49
CA GLN A 310 -86.33 51.06 -47.05
C GLN A 310 -85.57 52.24 -46.38
N PHE A 311 -86.05 52.58 -45.19
CA PHE A 311 -85.66 53.61 -44.23
C PHE A 311 -84.35 53.27 -43.49
N ASN A 312 -83.33 54.15 -43.46
CA ASN A 312 -82.76 54.75 -42.24
C ASN A 312 -81.38 55.42 -42.39
N MET A 313 -81.26 56.53 -41.66
CA MET A 313 -80.09 57.30 -41.23
C MET A 313 -78.88 56.42 -40.85
N LYS A 314 -77.71 56.67 -41.45
CA LYS A 314 -76.44 56.01 -41.09
C LYS A 314 -75.35 57.06 -40.81
N LEU A 315 -74.90 57.06 -39.55
CA LEU A 315 -73.69 57.70 -39.05
C LEU A 315 -72.48 57.42 -39.99
N PRO A 316 -71.48 58.32 -40.11
CA PRO A 316 -70.37 58.11 -41.03
C PRO A 316 -69.56 56.87 -40.63
N ILE A 317 -69.32 55.98 -41.60
CA ILE A 317 -68.65 54.68 -41.43
C ILE A 317 -67.25 54.84 -40.80
N THR A 318 -66.59 55.97 -41.02
CA THR A 318 -65.26 56.30 -40.49
C THR A 318 -65.21 56.39 -38.96
N SER A 319 -66.24 56.94 -38.32
CA SER A 319 -66.29 57.07 -36.85
C SER A 319 -66.55 55.73 -36.14
N ARG A 320 -67.25 54.79 -36.82
CA ARG A 320 -67.48 53.44 -36.28
C ARG A 320 -66.22 52.57 -36.32
N GLN A 321 -65.43 52.66 -37.38
CA GLN A 321 -64.17 51.90 -37.50
C GLN A 321 -63.14 52.36 -36.47
N GLN A 322 -62.99 53.67 -36.26
CA GLN A 322 -62.10 54.22 -35.23
C GLN A 322 -62.55 53.82 -33.81
N LEU A 323 -63.86 53.79 -33.55
CA LEU A 323 -64.40 53.34 -32.26
C LEU A 323 -64.15 51.84 -32.02
N GLN A 324 -64.25 51.00 -33.06
CA GLN A 324 -63.96 49.56 -32.97
C GLN A 324 -62.47 49.28 -32.76
N GLU A 325 -61.58 49.98 -33.45
CA GLU A 325 -60.12 49.85 -33.23
C GLU A 325 -59.69 50.34 -31.84
N GLU A 326 -60.34 51.36 -31.29
CA GLU A 326 -60.08 51.81 -29.93
C GLU A 326 -60.68 50.87 -28.87
N GLN A 327 -61.82 50.23 -29.15
CA GLN A 327 -62.36 49.17 -28.31
C GLN A 327 -61.46 47.93 -28.29
N GLN A 328 -60.96 47.49 -29.45
CA GLN A 328 -60.03 46.37 -29.53
C GLN A 328 -58.73 46.67 -28.78
N ARG A 329 -58.16 47.88 -28.94
CA ARG A 329 -56.97 48.28 -28.19
C ARG A 329 -57.20 48.33 -26.68
N ARG A 330 -58.40 48.67 -26.22
CA ARG A 330 -58.75 48.63 -24.80
C ARG A 330 -58.86 47.19 -24.29
N GLU A 331 -59.46 46.30 -25.06
CA GLU A 331 -59.55 44.88 -24.72
C GLU A 331 -58.16 44.21 -24.69
N ASP A 332 -57.30 44.50 -25.67
CA ASP A 332 -55.91 44.02 -25.69
C ASP A 332 -55.11 44.56 -24.49
N ALA A 333 -55.35 45.82 -24.09
CA ALA A 333 -54.72 46.42 -22.92
C ALA A 333 -55.23 45.82 -21.59
N GLU A 334 -56.52 45.49 -21.50
CA GLU A 334 -57.11 44.80 -20.35
C GLU A 334 -56.58 43.36 -20.22
N ASN A 335 -56.44 42.64 -21.35
CA ASN A 335 -55.83 41.32 -21.38
C ASN A 335 -54.36 41.36 -20.93
N THR A 336 -53.59 42.32 -21.46
CA THR A 336 -52.19 42.52 -21.06
C THR A 336 -52.08 42.88 -19.57
N LEU A 337 -53.02 43.67 -19.04
CA LEU A 337 -53.07 44.00 -17.61
C LEU A 337 -53.36 42.75 -16.75
N GLY A 338 -54.23 41.86 -17.22
CA GLY A 338 -54.50 40.57 -16.58
C GLY A 338 -53.25 39.67 -16.54
N ASP A 339 -52.52 39.56 -17.65
CA ASP A 339 -51.28 38.79 -17.72
C ASP A 339 -50.21 39.35 -16.76
N LEU A 340 -50.05 40.67 -16.73
CA LEU A 340 -49.12 41.34 -15.80
C LEU A 340 -49.52 41.17 -14.32
N GLN A 341 -50.81 41.07 -14.01
CA GLN A 341 -51.29 40.79 -12.66
C GLN A 341 -50.96 39.35 -12.25
N ASN A 342 -51.13 38.39 -13.15
CA ASN A 342 -50.75 36.99 -12.91
C ASN A 342 -49.23 36.84 -12.72
N ASP A 343 -48.43 37.51 -13.54
CA ASP A 343 -46.97 37.51 -13.42
C ASP A 343 -46.51 38.14 -12.11
N LYS A 344 -47.18 39.22 -11.66
CA LYS A 344 -46.91 39.85 -10.37
C LYS A 344 -47.19 38.87 -9.22
N GLU A 345 -48.33 38.19 -9.22
CA GLU A 345 -48.67 37.21 -8.17
C GLU A 345 -47.67 36.05 -8.16
N LYS A 346 -47.25 35.57 -9.34
CA LYS A 346 -46.21 34.55 -9.46
C LYS A 346 -44.88 35.01 -8.86
N LEU A 347 -44.42 36.22 -9.18
CA LEU A 347 -43.20 36.79 -8.63
C LEU A 347 -43.28 37.03 -7.12
N GLU A 348 -44.44 37.42 -6.59
CA GLU A 348 -44.67 37.57 -5.14
C GLU A 348 -44.56 36.22 -4.41
N ASN A 349 -45.09 35.14 -4.99
CA ASN A 349 -44.95 33.79 -4.45
C ASN A 349 -43.49 33.29 -4.51
N GLU A 350 -42.81 33.47 -5.64
CA GLU A 350 -41.39 33.12 -5.78
C GLU A 350 -40.50 33.86 -4.76
N LEU A 351 -40.78 35.15 -4.54
CA LEU A 351 -40.09 35.96 -3.53
C LEU A 351 -40.33 35.44 -2.11
N GLN A 352 -41.55 34.99 -1.80
CA GLN A 352 -41.88 34.44 -0.49
C GLN A 352 -41.17 33.09 -0.24
N ASP A 353 -41.08 32.25 -1.28
CA ASP A 353 -40.35 31.00 -1.22
C ASP A 353 -38.84 31.21 -1.04
N GLU A 354 -38.26 32.21 -1.71
CA GLU A 354 -36.85 32.59 -1.50
C GLU A 354 -36.59 33.12 -0.09
N LYS A 355 -37.49 33.94 0.46
CA LYS A 355 -37.36 34.41 1.86
C LYS A 355 -37.35 33.24 2.83
N LYS A 356 -38.23 32.27 2.66
CA LYS A 356 -38.27 31.07 3.50
C LYS A 356 -36.98 30.25 3.37
N ARG A 357 -36.45 30.09 2.15
CA ARG A 357 -35.15 29.43 1.93
C ARG A 357 -34.02 30.14 2.66
N ASN A 358 -33.99 31.47 2.65
CA ASN A 358 -32.99 32.26 3.35
C ASN A 358 -33.09 32.11 4.88
N GLU A 359 -34.30 32.10 5.43
CA GLU A 359 -34.52 31.86 6.87
C GLU A 359 -34.05 30.46 7.29
N ASP A 360 -34.36 29.43 6.49
CA ASP A 360 -33.89 28.06 6.72
C ASP A 360 -32.35 27.96 6.64
N GLN A 361 -31.73 28.68 5.71
CA GLN A 361 -30.27 28.77 5.59
C GLN A 361 -29.64 29.49 6.79
N GLU A 362 -30.24 30.57 7.27
CA GLU A 362 -29.75 31.31 8.44
C GLU A 362 -29.85 30.47 9.73
N ALA A 363 -30.91 29.68 9.88
CA ALA A 363 -31.05 28.74 10.99
C ALA A 363 -29.95 27.65 10.95
N LYS A 364 -29.67 27.09 9.77
CA LYS A 364 -28.57 26.13 9.59
C LYS A 364 -27.20 26.74 9.88
N LEU A 365 -26.98 28.01 9.51
CA LEU A 365 -25.74 28.72 9.79
C LEU A 365 -25.53 28.88 11.31
N LYS A 366 -26.57 29.28 12.05
CA LYS A 366 -26.51 29.38 13.52
C LYS A 366 -26.23 28.02 14.20
N GLU A 367 -26.79 26.93 13.66
CA GLU A 367 -26.49 25.58 14.16
C GLU A 367 -25.03 25.19 13.92
N LEU A 368 -24.50 25.50 12.73
CA LEU A 368 -23.10 25.27 12.39
C LEU A 368 -22.15 26.09 13.27
N GLU A 369 -22.46 27.36 13.54
CA GLU A 369 -21.68 28.22 14.43
C GLU A 369 -21.63 27.65 15.86
N LYS A 370 -22.76 27.13 16.36
CA LYS A 370 -22.82 26.46 17.66
C LYS A 370 -21.93 25.21 17.70
N LYS A 371 -22.01 24.35 16.68
CA LYS A 371 -21.16 23.15 16.56
C LYS A 371 -19.68 23.52 16.48
N ASN A 372 -19.35 24.57 15.73
CA ASN A 372 -17.96 25.05 15.63
C ASN A 372 -17.43 25.53 16.99
N THR A 373 -18.26 26.23 17.76
CA THR A 373 -17.90 26.66 19.13
C THR A 373 -17.66 25.46 20.05
N GLU A 374 -18.48 24.42 19.94
CA GLU A 374 -18.31 23.18 20.72
C GLU A 374 -17.00 22.45 20.36
N ILE A 375 -16.68 22.35 19.06
CA ILE A 375 -15.41 21.78 18.58
C ILE A 375 -14.21 22.58 19.09
N ILE A 376 -14.27 23.91 19.06
CA ILE A 376 -13.18 24.78 19.57
C ILE A 376 -12.95 24.51 21.06
N ASN A 377 -14.01 24.38 21.86
CA ASN A 377 -13.88 24.08 23.28
C ASN A 377 -13.29 22.68 23.52
N GLN A 378 -13.69 21.68 22.74
CA GLN A 378 -13.10 20.33 22.81
C GLN A 378 -11.61 20.35 22.47
N LEU A 379 -11.22 21.03 21.39
CA LEU A 379 -9.82 21.18 21.00
C LEU A 379 -8.98 21.90 22.06
N GLN A 380 -9.56 22.91 22.71
CA GLN A 380 -8.89 23.61 23.81
C GLN A 380 -8.67 22.69 25.02
N GLN A 381 -9.65 21.87 25.37
CA GLN A 381 -9.50 20.88 26.44
C GLN A 381 -8.43 19.83 26.10
N GLU A 382 -8.44 19.30 24.87
CA GLU A 382 -7.42 18.35 24.41
C GLU A 382 -6.01 18.97 24.48
N LYS A 383 -5.86 20.23 24.07
CA LYS A 383 -4.59 20.95 24.16
C LYS A 383 -4.09 21.03 25.60
N GLU A 384 -4.95 21.35 26.56
CA GLU A 384 -4.58 21.42 27.98
C GLU A 384 -4.16 20.05 28.52
N THR A 385 -4.88 18.98 28.15
CA THR A 385 -4.47 17.61 28.53
C THR A 385 -3.13 17.20 27.92
N LEU A 386 -2.85 17.65 26.70
CA LEU A 386 -1.58 17.36 26.01
C LEU A 386 -0.41 18.11 26.66
N GLU A 387 -0.62 19.36 27.07
CA GLU A 387 0.38 20.14 27.80
C GLU A 387 0.73 19.50 29.16
N GLU A 388 -0.27 18.99 29.88
CA GLU A 388 -0.05 18.28 31.15
C GLU A 388 0.69 16.95 30.94
N LEU A 389 0.30 16.15 29.94
CA LEU A 389 1.01 14.92 29.58
C LEU A 389 2.46 15.18 29.18
N LYS A 390 2.73 16.28 28.47
CA LYS A 390 4.09 16.68 28.10
C LYS A 390 4.93 16.97 29.35
N LYS A 391 4.39 17.70 30.31
CA LYS A 391 5.07 18.02 31.58
C LYS A 391 5.37 16.75 32.39
N GLN A 392 4.45 15.79 32.42
CA GLN A 392 4.67 14.50 33.07
C GLN A 392 5.78 13.69 32.39
N LEU A 393 5.82 13.72 31.05
CA LEU A 393 6.87 13.06 30.28
C LEU A 393 8.25 13.68 30.54
N GLU A 394 8.34 15.00 30.59
CA GLU A 394 9.58 15.72 30.93
C GLU A 394 10.08 15.35 32.34
N THR A 395 9.16 15.28 33.31
CA THR A 395 9.48 14.86 34.68
C THR A 395 10.03 13.43 34.72
N LYS A 396 9.36 12.48 34.07
CA LYS A 396 9.83 11.08 34.01
C LYS A 396 11.17 10.93 33.29
N ASN A 397 11.41 11.73 32.25
CA ASN A 397 12.70 11.72 31.56
C ASN A 397 13.83 12.21 32.48
N GLN A 398 13.56 13.22 33.32
CA GLN A 398 14.52 13.69 34.31
C GLN A 398 14.81 12.62 35.38
N GLU A 399 13.77 12.01 35.95
CA GLU A 399 13.91 10.91 36.92
C GLU A 399 14.74 9.73 36.37
N LEU A 400 14.51 9.39 35.09
CA LEU A 400 15.26 8.34 34.42
C LEU A 400 16.72 8.74 34.21
N SER A 401 16.98 9.99 33.82
CA SER A 401 18.34 10.53 33.66
C SER A 401 19.11 10.45 34.99
N ASP A 402 18.48 10.85 36.09
CA ASP A 402 19.07 10.82 37.42
C ASP A 402 19.38 9.38 37.85
N SER A 403 18.44 8.45 37.61
CA SER A 403 18.61 7.01 37.90
C SER A 403 19.78 6.40 37.11
N ILE A 404 19.92 6.75 35.82
CA ILE A 404 21.06 6.31 34.99
C ILE A 404 22.38 6.86 35.54
N SER A 405 22.39 8.12 35.99
CA SER A 405 23.58 8.74 36.58
C SER A 405 24.05 7.99 37.82
N GLU A 406 23.11 7.51 38.64
CA GLU A 406 23.39 6.78 39.86
C GLU A 406 23.90 5.36 39.58
N LEU A 407 23.24 4.63 38.69
CA LEU A 407 23.71 3.32 38.24
C LEU A 407 25.14 3.38 37.67
N ASN A 408 25.48 4.46 36.96
CA ASN A 408 26.84 4.68 36.46
C ASN A 408 27.85 4.99 37.57
N ARG A 409 27.44 5.66 38.66
CA ARG A 409 28.29 5.83 39.85
C ARG A 409 28.55 4.48 40.52
N GLU A 410 27.50 3.71 40.79
CA GLU A 410 27.63 2.38 41.39
C GLU A 410 28.50 1.44 40.57
N LYS A 411 28.33 1.45 39.24
CA LYS A 411 29.15 0.66 38.32
C LYS A 411 30.64 1.00 38.45
N ARG A 412 31.00 2.28 38.49
CA ARG A 412 32.40 2.72 38.65
C ARG A 412 33.00 2.28 39.99
N ILE A 413 32.21 2.32 41.06
CA ILE A 413 32.65 1.85 42.38
C ILE A 413 32.96 0.35 42.33
N LYS A 414 32.02 -0.46 41.81
CA LYS A 414 32.21 -1.91 41.68
C LYS A 414 33.38 -2.27 40.76
N GLU A 415 33.59 -1.54 39.67
CA GLU A 415 34.76 -1.73 38.79
C GLU A 415 36.08 -1.46 39.52
N SER A 416 36.13 -0.43 40.36
CA SER A 416 37.30 -0.12 41.20
C SER A 416 37.59 -1.23 42.21
N GLU A 417 36.56 -1.75 42.88
CA GLU A 417 36.66 -2.87 43.82
C GLU A 417 37.17 -4.14 43.13
N ILE A 418 36.63 -4.47 41.95
CA ILE A 418 37.07 -5.62 41.14
C ILE A 418 38.54 -5.47 40.76
N ASN A 419 38.97 -4.28 40.34
CA ASN A 419 40.37 -4.04 39.98
C ASN A 419 41.29 -4.20 41.19
N THR A 420 40.86 -3.74 42.37
CA THR A 420 41.61 -3.87 43.62
C THR A 420 41.77 -5.34 44.00
N MET A 421 40.67 -6.11 43.97
CA MET A 421 40.71 -7.56 44.22
C MET A 421 41.58 -8.31 43.22
N ARG A 422 41.54 -7.93 41.93
CA ARG A 422 42.40 -8.52 40.89
C ARG A 422 43.88 -8.27 41.19
N ASN A 423 44.25 -7.06 41.58
CA ASN A 423 45.64 -6.72 41.91
C ASN A 423 46.11 -7.51 43.13
N GLN A 424 45.28 -7.64 44.17
CA GLN A 424 45.60 -8.43 45.35
C GLN A 424 45.79 -9.91 45.00
N LEU A 425 44.91 -10.46 44.17
CA LEU A 425 45.00 -11.85 43.72
C LEU A 425 46.30 -12.11 42.96
N GLU A 426 46.72 -11.19 42.08
CA GLU A 426 47.97 -11.34 41.34
C GLU A 426 49.19 -11.24 42.27
N SER A 427 49.16 -10.36 43.28
CA SER A 427 50.19 -10.28 44.32
C SER A 427 50.31 -11.61 45.10
N ASN A 428 49.19 -12.12 45.60
CA ASN A 428 49.16 -13.38 46.34
C ASN A 428 49.64 -14.56 45.49
N LYS A 429 49.30 -14.57 44.20
CA LYS A 429 49.78 -15.57 43.24
C LYS A 429 51.29 -15.51 43.04
N GLN A 430 51.89 -14.31 42.97
CA GLN A 430 53.34 -14.15 42.87
C GLN A 430 54.06 -14.66 44.13
N GLU A 431 53.51 -14.38 45.31
CA GLU A 431 54.04 -14.89 46.59
C GLU A 431 53.98 -16.42 46.65
N MET A 432 52.86 -17.02 46.24
CA MET A 432 52.72 -18.48 46.18
C MET A 432 53.75 -19.11 45.22
N MET A 433 53.93 -18.52 44.03
CA MET A 433 54.95 -18.96 43.06
C MET A 433 56.39 -18.78 43.57
N LYS A 434 56.63 -17.84 44.49
CA LYS A 434 57.93 -17.68 45.14
C LYS A 434 58.15 -18.78 46.18
N SER A 435 57.16 -19.01 47.05
CA SER A 435 57.22 -20.08 48.05
C SER A 435 57.41 -21.46 47.42
N GLU A 436 56.74 -21.73 46.29
CA GLU A 436 56.90 -23.01 45.58
C GLU A 436 58.32 -23.18 45.01
N ARG A 437 58.91 -22.12 44.45
CA ARG A 437 60.31 -22.13 44.00
C ARG A 437 61.29 -22.37 45.15
N GLU A 438 61.07 -21.76 46.30
CA GLU A 438 61.89 -21.99 47.50
C GLU A 438 61.80 -23.45 47.97
N LYS A 439 60.60 -24.07 47.93
CA LYS A 439 60.46 -25.50 48.21
C LYS A 439 61.23 -26.38 47.23
N ASP A 440 61.14 -26.08 45.93
CA ASP A 440 61.85 -26.85 44.90
C ASP A 440 63.38 -26.77 45.07
N GLU A 441 63.89 -25.60 45.48
CA GLU A 441 65.31 -25.38 45.80
C GLU A 441 65.72 -26.24 47.00
N ILE A 442 64.97 -26.21 48.10
CA ILE A 442 65.21 -27.05 49.30
C ILE A 442 65.17 -28.53 48.95
N ILE A 443 64.19 -28.98 48.15
CA ILE A 443 64.09 -30.37 47.70
C ILE A 443 65.33 -30.78 46.92
N THR A 444 65.87 -29.88 46.09
CA THR A 444 67.07 -30.11 45.30
C THR A 444 68.31 -30.24 46.19
N GLU A 445 68.46 -29.35 47.18
CA GLU A 445 69.55 -29.41 48.16
C GLU A 445 69.53 -30.70 49.00
N LEU A 446 68.34 -31.11 49.45
CA LEU A 446 68.15 -32.36 50.20
C LEU A 446 68.55 -33.57 49.36
N ARG A 447 68.13 -33.62 48.08
CA ARG A 447 68.54 -34.70 47.15
C ARG A 447 70.05 -34.77 46.99
N GLN A 448 70.72 -33.62 46.83
CA GLN A 448 72.18 -33.56 46.71
C GLN A 448 72.89 -34.05 47.99
N THR A 449 72.34 -33.71 49.15
CA THR A 449 72.85 -34.15 50.46
C THR A 449 72.70 -35.66 50.62
N ILE A 450 71.56 -36.23 50.25
CA ILE A 450 71.31 -37.67 50.28
C ILE A 450 72.34 -38.41 49.42
N LEU A 451 72.56 -37.99 48.17
CA LEU A 451 73.56 -38.60 47.28
C LEU A 451 74.96 -38.57 47.88
N THR A 452 75.31 -37.48 48.56
CA THR A 452 76.61 -37.31 49.23
C THR A 452 76.75 -38.26 50.42
N LEU A 453 75.68 -38.43 51.21
CA LEU A 453 75.66 -39.36 52.34
C LEU A 453 75.73 -40.82 51.87
N GLU A 454 74.97 -41.18 50.84
CA GLU A 454 75.00 -42.53 50.23
C GLU A 454 76.41 -42.89 49.76
N SER A 455 77.11 -41.96 49.11
CA SER A 455 78.51 -42.14 48.71
C SER A 455 79.45 -42.35 49.90
N LYS A 456 79.29 -41.57 50.99
CA LYS A 456 80.08 -41.74 52.22
C LYS A 456 79.81 -43.07 52.91
N VAL A 457 78.56 -43.52 52.95
CA VAL A 457 78.18 -44.83 53.52
C VAL A 457 78.84 -45.95 52.70
N SER A 458 78.75 -45.89 51.37
CA SER A 458 79.41 -46.87 50.49
C SER A 458 80.92 -46.94 50.74
N LEU A 459 81.59 -45.78 50.91
CA LEU A 459 83.02 -45.74 51.24
C LEU A 459 83.34 -46.33 52.62
N GLN A 460 82.44 -46.14 53.60
CA GLN A 460 82.63 -46.68 54.94
C GLN A 460 82.41 -48.19 54.99
N GLU A 461 81.42 -48.71 54.26
CA GLU A 461 81.23 -50.15 54.06
C GLU A 461 82.44 -50.79 53.37
N GLU A 462 83.01 -50.14 52.35
CA GLU A 462 84.25 -50.60 51.71
C GLU A 462 85.45 -50.62 52.68
N LYS A 463 85.59 -49.59 53.53
CA LYS A 463 86.63 -49.55 54.56
C LYS A 463 86.45 -50.66 55.60
N GLN A 464 85.23 -50.89 56.08
CA GLN A 464 84.94 -51.98 57.02
C GLN A 464 85.22 -53.35 56.41
N LYS A 465 84.83 -53.57 55.15
CA LYS A 465 85.17 -54.81 54.42
C LYS A 465 86.68 -54.99 54.32
N LYS A 466 87.45 -53.93 54.06
CA LYS A 466 88.92 -53.97 54.02
C LYS A 466 89.53 -54.32 55.38
N GLU A 467 89.09 -53.69 56.47
CA GLU A 467 89.55 -54.00 57.84
C GLU A 467 89.18 -55.43 58.27
N GLU A 468 88.00 -55.92 57.88
CA GLU A 468 87.57 -57.29 58.17
C GLU A 468 88.38 -58.31 57.37
N THR A 469 88.74 -58.00 56.12
CA THR A 469 89.68 -58.81 55.34
C THR A 469 91.09 -58.79 55.94
N GLU A 470 91.60 -57.65 56.41
CA GLU A 470 92.91 -57.60 57.09
C GLU A 470 92.92 -58.42 58.39
N LYS A 471 91.85 -58.35 59.19
CA LYS A 471 91.71 -59.18 60.41
C LYS A 471 91.60 -60.68 60.10
N LYS A 472 90.93 -61.06 59.02
CA LYS A 472 90.84 -62.47 58.56
C LYS A 472 92.18 -62.99 58.03
N VAL A 473 93.02 -62.15 57.43
CA VAL A 473 94.37 -62.54 56.95
C VAL A 473 95.34 -62.82 58.11
N GLN A 474 95.14 -62.22 59.29
CA GLN A 474 95.96 -62.47 60.49
C GLN A 474 95.53 -63.68 61.33
N THR A 475 94.42 -64.36 60.99
CA THR A 475 93.89 -65.49 61.78
C THR A 475 93.57 -66.72 60.94
N LEU A 476 94.49 -67.21 60.11
CA LEU A 476 94.42 -68.57 59.57
C LEU A 476 95.82 -69.23 59.46
N PRO A 477 95.98 -70.49 59.92
CA PRO A 477 97.22 -71.24 59.80
C PRO A 477 97.40 -71.91 58.42
N ILE A 478 98.66 -72.05 58.03
CA ILE A 478 99.14 -72.66 56.78
C ILE A 478 98.72 -74.13 56.69
N LYS A 479 98.11 -74.55 55.56
CA LYS A 479 98.31 -75.88 54.97
C LYS A 479 98.02 -75.89 53.46
N SER A 480 98.87 -76.64 52.76
CA SER A 480 99.01 -76.85 51.33
C SER A 480 98.11 -77.96 50.77
N GLU A 481 97.60 -77.81 49.53
CA GLU A 481 97.82 -78.71 48.36
C GLU A 481 96.78 -78.55 47.22
N LYS A 482 97.30 -78.11 46.05
CA LYS A 482 97.24 -78.68 44.68
C LYS A 482 96.08 -79.60 44.19
N ILE A 483 95.46 -79.19 43.06
CA ILE A 483 95.36 -79.85 41.71
C ILE A 483 93.94 -79.86 41.02
N SER A 484 93.99 -79.52 39.72
CA SER A 484 93.20 -79.92 38.52
C SER A 484 91.80 -79.36 38.19
N HIS A 485 91.80 -78.47 37.18
CA HIS A 485 91.29 -78.64 35.79
C HIS A 485 89.79 -78.77 35.42
N ILE A 486 89.44 -77.94 34.39
CA ILE A 486 88.55 -78.16 33.22
C ILE A 486 87.05 -77.74 33.36
N ASN A 487 86.66 -76.62 32.73
CA ASN A 487 85.93 -76.56 31.44
C ASN A 487 85.38 -75.13 31.15
N SER A 488 85.51 -74.69 29.90
CA SER A 488 84.73 -73.59 29.30
C SER A 488 83.54 -74.23 28.54
N PRO A 489 82.39 -73.56 28.29
CA PRO A 489 82.35 -72.65 27.13
C PRO A 489 81.29 -71.51 27.15
N SER A 490 81.70 -70.37 26.58
CA SER A 490 81.02 -69.61 25.50
C SER A 490 79.58 -69.05 25.59
N LYS A 491 79.48 -67.82 25.05
CA LYS A 491 78.45 -67.24 24.14
C LYS A 491 77.32 -66.34 24.69
N GLN A 492 77.48 -65.05 24.34
CA GLN A 492 76.55 -64.18 23.58
C GLN A 492 75.11 -63.98 24.09
N LYS A 493 74.74 -62.70 24.28
CA LYS A 493 73.82 -61.99 23.36
C LYS A 493 73.76 -60.48 23.62
N LYS A 494 74.30 -59.71 22.66
CA LYS A 494 73.77 -58.40 22.28
C LYS A 494 72.34 -58.59 21.78
N LYS A 495 71.40 -57.74 22.20
CA LYS A 495 70.19 -57.45 21.42
C LYS A 495 69.95 -55.94 21.43
N ARG A 496 70.27 -55.34 20.29
CA ARG A 496 69.78 -54.04 19.82
C ARG A 496 68.39 -54.27 19.17
N LEU A 497 67.75 -53.14 18.83
CA LEU A 497 66.60 -52.95 17.94
C LEU A 497 65.23 -53.09 18.66
N LYS A 498 64.33 -52.10 18.68
CA LYS A 498 63.78 -51.31 17.57
C LYS A 498 62.89 -50.16 18.10
N GLU A 499 63.09 -48.95 17.58
CA GLU A 499 62.03 -47.96 17.25
C GLU A 499 61.02 -48.60 16.24
N PRO A 500 59.78 -48.07 15.98
CA PRO A 500 59.66 -46.67 15.54
C PRO A 500 58.27 -45.94 15.62
N GLN A 501 58.36 -44.63 15.32
CA GLN A 501 57.46 -43.75 14.55
C GLN A 501 56.28 -42.98 15.19
N LYS A 502 56.32 -41.67 14.86
CA LYS A 502 55.27 -40.67 14.58
C LYS A 502 54.53 -40.11 15.81
N GLU A 503 54.38 -38.80 15.94
CA GLU A 503 53.72 -37.91 14.97
C GLU A 503 54.14 -36.43 15.11
N VAL A 504 54.16 -35.75 13.96
CA VAL A 504 54.54 -34.36 13.73
C VAL A 504 53.36 -33.44 14.07
N LYS A 505 53.57 -32.37 14.85
CA LYS A 505 52.66 -31.21 14.89
C LYS A 505 53.36 -29.96 14.36
N GLY A 506 52.67 -29.32 13.43
CA GLY A 506 53.18 -28.28 12.53
C GLY A 506 53.40 -26.90 13.16
N GLN A 507 54.14 -26.10 12.39
CA GLN A 507 54.46 -24.68 12.58
C GLN A 507 53.23 -23.76 12.51
N PRO A 508 53.32 -22.55 13.08
CA PRO A 508 52.52 -21.41 12.68
C PRO A 508 53.16 -20.68 11.48
N LYS A 509 52.34 -20.25 10.52
CA LYS A 509 52.68 -19.23 9.52
C LYS A 509 51.98 -17.92 9.89
N ASN A 510 52.78 -16.89 10.13
CA ASN A 510 52.37 -15.49 10.00
C ASN A 510 52.73 -15.04 8.58
N GLU A 511 51.78 -14.47 7.84
CA GLU A 511 52.04 -13.40 6.87
C GLU A 511 50.72 -12.75 6.39
N CYS A 512 50.83 -11.46 6.09
CA CYS A 512 49.80 -10.44 5.86
C CYS A 512 48.91 -10.62 4.61
N CYS A 513 47.73 -9.97 4.60
CA CYS A 513 47.36 -8.89 3.65
C CYS A 513 45.88 -8.44 3.75
N ALA A 514 45.72 -7.11 3.65
CA ALA A 514 44.59 -6.25 3.21
C ALA A 514 43.18 -6.82 2.97
N PHE A 515 42.16 -6.18 3.55
CA PHE A 515 41.26 -5.22 2.87
C PHE A 515 40.57 -4.32 3.91
#